data_AF-A0A7C3E7A9-F1
#
_entry.id   AF-A0A7C3E7A9-F1
#
_cell.length_a   1.000
_cell.length_b   1.000
_cell.length_c   1.000
_cell.angle_alpha   90.00
_cell.angle_beta   90.00
_cell.angle_gamma   90.00
#
_symmetry.space_group_name_H-M   'P 1'
#
loop_
_entity.id
_entity.type
_entity.pdbx_description
1 polymer ?
#
loop_
_entity_poly.entity_id
_entity_poly.type
_entity_poly.pdbx_seq_one_letter_code
_entity_poly.pdbx_strand_id
1 'polypeptide(L)'
;MELAQNIFESRNPVIISDTPENITMLAAGLALMPYMHIVSELMMPHIDQSVWQRNYCPICGGKPSFAALDKETGARSLLCSRCSSVWRYNRIGCPFCENIDEQIYYLSEDGRYRLYVCDECKRYIKTIDLRMAGDEVCLPVENIITIAMDIAAQEKGYRHY
;
A
#
# COMPACT_ATOMS: atom_id res chain seq x y z
N MET A 1 -22.71 13.21 5.09
CA MET A 1 -21.52 13.51 5.92
C MET A 1 -20.99 12.26 6.59
N GLU A 2 -21.82 11.46 7.26
CA GLU A 2 -21.42 10.23 7.97
C GLU A 2 -20.60 9.23 7.12
N LEU A 3 -21.00 8.99 5.86
CA LEU A 3 -20.25 8.11 4.95
C LEU A 3 -18.80 8.57 4.69
N ALA A 4 -18.59 9.88 4.48
CA ALA A 4 -17.26 10.43 4.22
C ALA A 4 -16.36 10.34 5.46
N GLN A 5 -16.94 10.54 6.64
CA GLN A 5 -16.24 10.38 7.91
C GLN A 5 -15.82 8.93 8.14
N ASN A 6 -16.71 7.96 7.90
CA ASN A 6 -16.40 6.53 8.03
C ASN A 6 -15.29 6.09 7.06
N ILE A 7 -15.32 6.57 5.80
CA ILE A 7 -14.25 6.31 4.82
C ILE A 7 -12.91 6.87 5.32
N PHE A 8 -12.91 8.09 5.87
CA PHE A 8 -11.70 8.71 6.40
C PHE A 8 -11.14 7.97 7.62
N GLU A 9 -11.99 7.67 8.61
CA GLU A 9 -11.60 7.03 9.87
C GLU A 9 -11.13 5.58 9.70
N SER A 10 -11.74 4.83 8.77
CA SER A 10 -11.35 3.43 8.52
C SER A 10 -9.92 3.29 7.98
N ARG A 11 -9.40 4.32 7.30
CA ARG A 11 -8.13 4.33 6.54
C ARG A 11 -8.02 3.23 5.48
N ASN A 12 -9.08 2.45 5.28
CA ASN A 12 -9.14 1.36 4.34
C ASN A 12 -9.23 1.91 2.91
N PRO A 13 -8.98 1.09 1.88
CA PRO A 13 -9.26 1.48 0.51
C PRO A 13 -10.71 1.94 0.38
N VAL A 14 -10.94 2.85 -0.56
CA VAL A 14 -12.31 3.32 -0.82
C VAL A 14 -13.18 2.23 -1.47
N ILE A 15 -12.56 1.13 -1.90
CA ILE A 15 -13.21 -0.04 -2.49
C ILE A 15 -12.92 -1.23 -1.58
N ILE A 16 -13.91 -1.69 -0.82
CA ILE A 16 -13.85 -2.96 -0.07
C ILE A 16 -14.89 -3.87 -0.68
N SER A 17 -14.42 -4.86 -1.44
CA SER A 17 -15.25 -5.84 -2.14
C SER A 17 -15.68 -6.93 -1.17
N ASP A 18 -16.76 -6.72 -0.42
CA ASP A 18 -17.41 -7.84 0.30
C ASP A 18 -18.94 -7.77 0.37
N THR A 19 -19.60 -6.75 -0.19
CA THR A 19 -21.08 -6.71 -0.22
C THR A 19 -21.64 -6.06 -1.49
N PRO A 20 -22.66 -6.65 -2.15
CA PRO A 20 -23.44 -6.04 -3.24
C PRO A 20 -24.14 -4.71 -2.88
N GLU A 21 -24.20 -4.37 -1.59
CA GLU A 21 -25.04 -3.33 -1.02
C GLU A 21 -24.48 -1.90 -1.13
N ASN A 22 -23.39 -1.65 -1.85
CA ASN A 22 -22.89 -0.27 -1.92
C ASN A 22 -22.21 0.15 -3.22
N ILE A 23 -22.90 -0.04 -4.34
CA ILE A 23 -22.54 0.55 -5.63
C ILE A 23 -22.34 2.08 -5.49
N THR A 24 -23.08 2.75 -4.62
CA THR A 24 -22.90 4.18 -4.32
C THR A 24 -21.55 4.47 -3.69
N MET A 25 -21.09 3.68 -2.72
CA MET A 25 -19.76 3.82 -2.11
C MET A 25 -18.65 3.50 -3.11
N LEU A 26 -18.82 2.47 -3.93
CA LEU A 26 -17.89 2.15 -5.02
C LEU A 26 -17.80 3.32 -6.01
N ALA A 27 -18.93 3.82 -6.49
CA ALA A 27 -19.00 4.94 -7.43
C ALA A 27 -18.42 6.22 -6.84
N ALA A 28 -18.76 6.55 -5.59
CA ALA A 28 -18.20 7.70 -4.89
C ALA A 28 -16.68 7.56 -4.71
N GLY A 29 -16.20 6.36 -4.38
CA GLY A 29 -14.77 6.10 -4.23
C GLY A 29 -14.01 6.27 -5.53
N LEU A 30 -14.49 5.64 -6.60
CA LEU A 30 -13.93 5.77 -7.95
C LEU A 30 -13.96 7.23 -8.45
N ALA A 31 -15.04 7.95 -8.18
CA ALA A 31 -15.17 9.36 -8.55
C ALA A 31 -14.19 10.25 -7.79
N LEU A 32 -13.87 9.94 -6.53
CA LEU A 32 -12.97 10.74 -5.69
C LEU A 32 -11.48 10.43 -5.93
N MET A 33 -11.13 9.22 -6.38
CA MET A 33 -9.74 8.80 -6.61
C MET A 33 -8.91 9.78 -7.48
N PRO A 34 -9.37 10.26 -8.65
CA PRO A 34 -8.56 11.18 -9.46
C PRO A 34 -8.29 12.51 -8.74
N TYR A 35 -9.26 13.04 -8.00
CA TYR A 35 -9.06 14.25 -7.21
C TYR A 35 -8.08 14.04 -6.06
N MET A 36 -8.18 12.90 -5.36
CA MET A 36 -7.22 12.55 -4.31
C MET A 36 -5.80 12.38 -4.88
N HIS A 37 -5.68 11.82 -6.08
CA HIS A 37 -4.40 11.68 -6.76
C HIS A 37 -3.78 13.05 -7.10
N ILE A 38 -4.55 13.96 -7.69
CA ILE A 38 -4.11 15.34 -7.95
C ILE A 38 -3.66 16.04 -6.67
N VAL A 39 -4.44 15.93 -5.58
CA VAL A 39 -4.06 16.50 -4.28
C VAL A 39 -2.76 15.90 -3.76
N SER A 40 -2.57 14.59 -3.93
CA SER A 40 -1.31 13.93 -3.60
C SER A 40 -0.13 14.52 -4.38
N GLU A 41 -0.24 14.65 -5.70
CA GLU A 41 0.82 15.22 -6.54
C GLU A 41 1.18 16.66 -6.13
N LEU A 42 0.17 17.47 -5.80
CA LEU A 42 0.37 18.85 -5.36
C LEU A 42 0.98 18.96 -3.97
N MET A 43 0.63 18.07 -3.04
CA MET A 43 1.01 18.19 -1.63
C MET A 43 2.28 17.43 -1.27
N MET A 44 2.57 16.29 -1.89
CA MET A 44 3.73 15.46 -1.56
C MET A 44 5.08 16.20 -1.61
N PRO A 45 5.34 17.12 -2.55
CA PRO A 45 6.58 17.92 -2.56
C PRO A 45 6.77 18.79 -1.31
N HIS A 46 5.70 19.09 -0.58
CA HIS A 46 5.72 19.90 0.64
C HIS A 46 5.79 19.05 1.92
N ILE A 47 5.79 17.72 1.80
CA ILE A 47 5.91 16.81 2.94
C ILE A 47 7.37 16.40 3.12
N ASP A 48 7.94 16.72 4.29
CA ASP A 48 9.25 16.23 4.67
C ASP A 48 9.18 14.73 5.01
N GLN A 49 9.56 13.91 4.04
CA GLN A 49 9.61 12.45 4.19
C GLN A 49 10.72 11.95 5.12
N SER A 50 11.68 12.79 5.51
CA SER A 50 12.68 12.42 6.51
C SER A 50 12.08 12.32 7.91
N VAL A 51 11.07 13.16 8.18
CA VAL A 51 10.34 13.22 9.45
C VAL A 51 9.14 12.28 9.45
N TRP A 52 8.48 12.10 8.30
CA TRP A 52 7.28 11.28 8.21
C TRP A 52 7.58 9.78 8.04
N GLN A 53 7.68 9.05 9.15
CA GLN A 53 7.89 7.60 9.19
C GLN A 53 6.68 6.84 9.76
N ARG A 54 5.47 7.29 9.44
CA ARG A 54 4.21 6.68 9.93
C ARG A 54 3.70 5.58 9.02
N ASN A 55 2.95 4.64 9.60
CA ASN A 55 2.31 3.53 8.89
C ASN A 55 1.06 3.94 8.06
N TYR A 56 0.81 5.24 7.91
CA TYR A 56 -0.29 5.78 7.13
C TYR A 56 0.17 6.94 6.24
N CYS A 57 -0.56 7.13 5.14
CA CYS A 57 -0.29 8.16 4.14
C CYS A 57 -0.38 9.57 4.75
N PRO A 58 0.62 10.45 4.50
CA PRO A 58 0.62 11.83 5.00
C PRO A 58 -0.45 12.72 4.34
N ILE A 59 -0.98 12.32 3.18
CA ILE A 59 -1.95 13.12 2.41
C ILE A 59 -3.39 12.83 2.84
N CYS A 60 -3.77 11.55 2.90
CA CYS A 60 -5.17 11.16 3.10
C CYS A 60 -5.40 10.22 4.28
N GLY A 61 -4.34 9.85 5.01
CA GLY A 61 -4.43 8.91 6.15
C GLY A 61 -4.63 7.44 5.76
N GLY A 62 -4.65 7.11 4.46
CA GLY A 62 -4.86 5.74 3.98
C GLY A 62 -3.73 4.78 4.34
N LYS A 63 -4.08 3.49 4.47
CA LYS A 63 -3.13 2.38 4.64
C LYS A 63 -2.30 2.12 3.36
N PRO A 64 -1.13 1.46 3.50
CA PRO A 64 -0.35 1.04 2.33
C PRO A 64 -1.06 -0.08 1.57
N SER A 65 -0.96 -0.06 0.24
CA SER A 65 -1.44 -1.14 -0.63
C SER A 65 -0.31 -1.98 -1.24
N PHE A 66 0.86 -1.38 -1.41
CA PHE A 66 2.03 -1.97 -2.04
C PHE A 66 3.28 -1.28 -1.48
N ALA A 67 4.45 -1.87 -1.71
CA ALA A 67 5.72 -1.24 -1.35
C ALA A 67 6.75 -1.36 -2.46
N ALA A 68 7.78 -0.51 -2.38
CA ALA A 68 8.95 -0.61 -3.24
C ALA A 68 10.23 -0.51 -2.41
N LEU A 69 11.28 -1.16 -2.88
CA LEU A 69 12.65 -0.96 -2.42
C LEU A 69 13.40 -0.18 -3.49
N ASP A 70 13.96 0.98 -3.15
CA ASP A 70 14.64 1.83 -4.12
C ASP A 70 15.94 1.22 -4.69
N LYS A 71 16.38 1.75 -5.84
CA LYS A 71 17.58 1.27 -6.55
C LYS A 71 18.87 1.56 -5.77
N GLU A 72 18.95 2.71 -5.12
CA GLU A 72 20.19 3.23 -4.53
C GLU A 72 20.57 2.57 -3.21
N THR A 73 19.60 2.43 -2.30
CA THR A 73 19.84 2.02 -0.92
C THR A 73 19.00 0.81 -0.51
N GLY A 74 18.01 0.44 -1.33
CA GLY A 74 16.96 -0.49 -0.95
C GLY A 74 16.04 0.07 0.12
N ALA A 75 15.95 1.40 0.29
CA ALA A 75 15.03 1.99 1.25
C ALA A 75 13.58 1.72 0.85
N ARG A 76 12.74 1.52 1.86
CA ARG A 76 11.35 1.12 1.65
C ARG A 76 10.47 2.36 1.46
N SER A 77 9.64 2.33 0.43
CA SER A 77 8.51 3.23 0.27
C SER A 77 7.20 2.45 0.21
N LEU A 78 6.13 3.11 0.62
CA LEU A 78 4.78 2.56 0.68
C LEU A 78 3.90 3.32 -0.32
N LEU A 79 3.08 2.58 -1.08
CA LEU A 79 2.07 3.11 -1.99
C LEU A 79 0.73 3.23 -1.26
N CYS A 80 0.04 4.36 -1.37
CA CYS A 80 -1.25 4.57 -0.73
C CYS A 80 -2.38 3.82 -1.46
N SER A 81 -3.25 3.15 -0.71
CA SER A 81 -4.44 2.48 -1.27
C SER A 81 -5.56 3.42 -1.75
N ARG A 82 -5.46 4.74 -1.48
CA ARG A 82 -6.52 5.72 -1.75
C ARG A 82 -6.12 6.81 -2.75
N CYS A 83 -4.98 7.44 -2.54
CA CYS A 83 -4.52 8.60 -3.33
C CYS A 83 -3.28 8.30 -4.19
N SER A 84 -2.76 7.06 -4.12
CA SER A 84 -1.54 6.62 -4.82
C SER A 84 -0.28 7.43 -4.48
N SER A 85 -0.28 8.22 -3.40
CA SER A 85 0.94 8.83 -2.88
C SER A 85 1.94 7.75 -2.46
N VAL A 86 3.23 8.09 -2.58
CA VAL A 86 4.33 7.21 -2.19
C VAL A 86 5.13 7.89 -1.10
N TRP A 87 5.26 7.26 0.06
CA TRP A 87 6.02 7.82 1.19
C TRP A 87 7.03 6.83 1.76
N ARG A 88 8.13 7.36 2.30
CA ARG A 88 9.16 6.56 2.98
C ARG A 88 8.61 5.92 4.26
N TYR A 89 9.07 4.71 4.53
CA TYR A 89 8.80 4.00 5.77
C TYR A 89 10.03 3.20 6.19
N ASN A 90 10.04 2.75 7.45
CA ASN A 90 11.15 1.95 7.97
C ASN A 90 11.36 0.69 7.13
N ARG A 91 12.65 0.39 6.88
CA ARG A 91 13.04 -0.75 6.05
C ARG A 91 12.64 -2.09 6.67
N ILE A 92 12.74 -2.14 7.99
CA ILE A 92 12.42 -3.28 8.86
C ILE A 92 11.13 -2.94 9.60
N GLY A 93 10.33 -3.97 9.85
CA GLY A 93 9.08 -3.86 10.60
C GLY A 93 7.83 -3.88 9.72
N CYS A 94 6.72 -4.25 10.37
CA CYS A 94 5.42 -4.40 9.75
C CYS A 94 4.72 -3.04 9.58
N PRO A 95 4.37 -2.61 8.35
CA PRO A 95 3.72 -1.33 8.11
C PRO A 95 2.23 -1.33 8.48
N PHE A 96 1.75 -2.34 9.22
CA PHE A 96 0.35 -2.44 9.64
C PHE A 96 0.15 -2.50 11.16
N CYS A 97 1.01 -3.20 11.90
CA CYS A 97 0.99 -3.24 13.36
C CYS A 97 2.18 -2.54 14.01
N GLU A 98 3.12 -2.01 13.22
CA GLU A 98 4.31 -1.30 13.69
C GLU A 98 5.26 -2.15 14.54
N ASN A 99 5.13 -3.48 14.51
CA ASN A 99 6.17 -4.37 15.01
C ASN A 99 7.48 -4.07 14.27
N ILE A 100 8.57 -3.91 15.03
CA ILE A 100 9.91 -3.57 14.56
C ILE A 100 10.77 -4.79 14.21
N ASP A 101 10.26 -6.00 14.45
CA ASP A 101 10.94 -7.25 14.10
C ASP A 101 11.06 -7.43 12.59
N GLU A 102 12.06 -8.22 12.18
CA GLU A 102 12.23 -8.58 10.79
C GLU A 102 11.06 -9.46 10.30
N GLN A 103 10.45 -9.03 9.19
CA GLN A 103 9.34 -9.75 8.56
C GLN A 103 9.88 -10.88 7.67
N ILE A 104 9.27 -12.05 7.75
CA ILE A 104 9.48 -13.14 6.79
C ILE A 104 8.98 -12.68 5.42
N TYR A 105 9.73 -12.98 4.35
CA TYR A 105 9.29 -12.75 2.98
C TYR A 105 9.51 -13.94 2.06
N TYR A 106 8.65 -14.04 1.05
CA TYR A 106 8.76 -15.01 -0.04
C TYR A 106 9.08 -14.28 -1.35
N LEU A 107 9.99 -14.83 -2.16
CA LEU A 107 10.38 -14.27 -3.45
C LEU A 107 9.48 -14.78 -4.58
N SER A 108 9.19 -13.94 -5.56
CA SER A 108 8.67 -14.38 -6.85
C SER A 108 9.73 -15.18 -7.61
N GLU A 109 9.28 -15.99 -8.59
CA GLU A 109 10.16 -16.82 -9.41
C GLU A 109 11.23 -16.01 -10.16
N ASP A 110 10.88 -14.81 -10.61
CA ASP A 110 11.79 -13.88 -11.28
C ASP A 110 12.64 -13.03 -10.32
N GLY A 111 12.47 -13.20 -9.00
CA GLY A 111 13.18 -12.46 -7.95
C GLY A 111 12.83 -10.97 -7.82
N ARG A 112 11.92 -10.44 -8.66
CA ARG A 112 11.57 -9.01 -8.69
C ARG A 112 10.66 -8.58 -7.56
N TYR A 113 9.82 -9.50 -7.06
CA TYR A 113 8.82 -9.22 -6.05
C TYR A 113 9.08 -10.02 -4.78
N ARG A 114 8.71 -9.40 -3.66
CA ARG A 114 8.77 -9.96 -2.31
C ARG A 114 7.38 -9.87 -1.68
N LEU A 115 6.87 -10.98 -1.18
CA LEU A 115 5.68 -11.03 -0.34
C LEU A 115 6.11 -11.03 1.12
N TYR A 116 6.08 -9.87 1.79
CA TYR A 116 6.34 -9.79 3.22
C TYR A 116 5.08 -10.18 4.00
N VAL A 117 5.23 -11.05 4.99
CA VAL A 117 4.13 -11.48 5.88
C VAL A 117 4.41 -11.10 7.33
N CYS A 118 3.36 -10.95 8.13
CA CYS A 118 3.45 -10.70 9.57
C CYS A 118 2.56 -11.69 10.32
N ASP A 119 3.17 -12.52 11.15
CA ASP A 119 2.44 -13.51 11.95
C ASP A 119 1.64 -12.90 13.11
N GLU A 120 2.02 -11.71 13.57
CA GLU A 120 1.36 -11.03 14.69
C GLU A 120 -0.01 -10.48 14.27
N CYS A 121 -0.07 -9.73 13.16
CA CYS A 121 -1.32 -9.12 12.69
C CYS A 121 -1.98 -9.90 11.55
N LYS A 122 -1.36 -11.00 11.12
CA LYS A 122 -1.78 -11.85 9.99
C LYS A 122 -2.02 -11.06 8.70
N ARG A 123 -1.19 -10.03 8.48
CA ARG A 123 -1.22 -9.23 7.25
C ARG A 123 0.00 -9.46 6.37
N TYR A 124 -0.14 -9.10 5.09
CA TYR A 124 0.96 -9.16 4.12
C TYR A 124 1.07 -7.86 3.32
N ILE A 125 2.24 -7.62 2.74
CA ILE A 125 2.47 -6.54 1.78
C ILE A 125 3.38 -7.01 0.66
N LYS A 126 2.87 -6.90 -0.57
CA LYS A 126 3.64 -7.14 -1.78
C LYS A 126 4.60 -5.97 -1.99
N THR A 127 5.82 -6.28 -2.38
CA THR A 127 6.91 -5.31 -2.50
C THR A 127 7.70 -5.58 -3.77
N ILE A 128 7.88 -4.59 -4.64
CA ILE A 128 8.83 -4.69 -5.75
C ILE A 128 10.24 -4.28 -5.30
N ASP A 129 11.25 -5.02 -5.73
CA ASP A 129 12.65 -4.65 -5.56
C ASP A 129 13.14 -3.93 -6.83
N LEU A 130 13.24 -2.61 -6.80
CA LEU A 130 13.57 -1.82 -8.00
C LEU A 130 15.00 -2.05 -8.49
N ARG A 131 15.87 -2.63 -7.65
CA ARG A 131 17.23 -3.06 -8.04
C ARG A 131 17.20 -4.22 -9.02
N MET A 132 16.14 -5.01 -9.00
CA MET A 132 15.89 -6.16 -9.88
C MET A 132 14.88 -5.82 -11.00
N ALA A 133 14.31 -4.62 -11.00
CA ALA A 133 13.31 -4.18 -11.97
C ALA A 133 13.93 -3.40 -13.14
N GLY A 134 13.17 -3.26 -14.23
CA GLY A 134 13.53 -2.41 -15.36
C GLY A 134 13.46 -0.90 -15.03
N ASP A 135 13.67 -0.06 -16.04
CA ASP A 135 13.72 1.40 -15.85
C ASP A 135 12.33 2.06 -15.76
N GLU A 136 11.30 1.45 -16.36
CA GLU A 136 9.92 1.96 -16.31
C GLU A 136 9.08 1.09 -15.35
N VAL A 137 8.83 1.62 -14.15
CA VAL A 137 7.98 0.96 -13.13
C VAL A 137 6.88 1.90 -12.66
N CYS A 138 5.63 1.46 -12.80
CA CYS A 138 4.46 2.16 -12.28
C CYS A 138 3.88 1.38 -11.10
N LEU A 139 4.16 1.81 -9.87
CA LEU A 139 3.78 1.04 -8.66
C LEU A 139 2.28 0.67 -8.58
N PRO A 140 1.32 1.53 -8.97
CA PRO A 140 -0.08 1.11 -9.05
C PRO A 140 -0.32 -0.07 -10.01
N VAL A 141 0.36 -0.11 -11.15
CA VAL A 141 0.28 -1.22 -12.12
C VAL A 141 0.94 -2.47 -11.54
N GLU A 142 2.12 -2.34 -10.95
CA GLU A 142 2.83 -3.44 -10.27
C GLU A 142 1.95 -4.11 -9.20
N ASN A 143 1.23 -3.30 -8.43
CA ASN A 143 0.29 -3.80 -7.44
C ASN A 143 -0.85 -4.61 -8.08
N ILE A 144 -1.33 -4.23 -9.26
CA ILE A 144 -2.42 -4.96 -9.94
C ILE A 144 -1.91 -6.26 -10.57
N ILE A 145 -0.78 -6.23 -11.27
CA ILE A 145 -0.27 -7.41 -12.00
C ILE A 145 0.23 -8.52 -11.07
N THR A 146 0.50 -8.20 -9.80
CA THR A 146 0.94 -9.16 -8.77
C THR A 146 -0.22 -9.78 -7.99
N ILE A 147 -1.45 -9.76 -8.55
CA ILE A 147 -2.66 -10.31 -7.90
C ILE A 147 -2.53 -11.77 -7.47
N ALA A 148 -1.75 -12.58 -8.18
CA ALA A 148 -1.52 -13.98 -7.82
C ALA A 148 -0.85 -14.14 -6.44
N MET A 149 -0.02 -13.16 -6.02
CA MET A 149 0.60 -13.18 -4.69
C MET A 149 -0.43 -12.89 -3.59
N ASP A 150 -1.45 -12.08 -3.88
CA ASP A 150 -2.54 -11.82 -2.93
C ASP A 150 -3.33 -13.10 -2.67
N ILE A 151 -3.65 -13.85 -3.73
CA ILE A 151 -4.36 -15.13 -3.65
C ILE A 151 -3.55 -16.13 -2.81
N ALA A 152 -2.25 -16.30 -3.12
CA ALA A 152 -1.38 -17.21 -2.39
C ALA A 152 -1.27 -16.86 -0.89
N ALA A 153 -1.22 -15.56 -0.56
CA ALA A 153 -1.19 -15.11 0.83
C ALA A 153 -2.52 -15.41 1.56
N GLN A 154 -3.65 -15.18 0.89
CA GLN A 154 -4.99 -15.44 1.42
C GLN A 154 -5.25 -16.91 1.68
N GLU A 155 -4.82 -17.81 0.79
CA GLU A 155 -4.90 -19.27 0.98
C GLU A 155 -4.11 -19.74 2.22
N LYS A 156 -3.08 -18.98 2.64
CA LYS A 156 -2.29 -19.22 3.85
C LYS A 156 -2.85 -18.52 5.09
N GLY A 157 -4.01 -17.88 5.00
CA GLY A 157 -4.69 -17.22 6.11
C GLY A 157 -4.19 -15.81 6.41
N TYR A 158 -3.46 -15.17 5.49
CA TYR A 158 -3.09 -13.76 5.61
C TYR A 158 -4.09 -12.86 4.88
N ARG A 159 -4.29 -11.65 5.38
CA ARG A 159 -5.15 -10.63 4.75
C ARG A 159 -4.37 -9.36 4.40
N HIS A 160 -4.88 -8.58 3.47
CA HIS A 160 -4.19 -7.35 3.07
C HIS A 160 -4.48 -6.19 4.05
N TYR A 161 -5.72 -6.06 4.54
CA TYR A 161 -6.18 -5.02 5.49
C TYR A 161 -6.69 -5.55 6.82
#